data_AF-A0A484ZB60-F1
#
_entry.id   AF-A0A484ZB60-F1
#
_cell.length_a   1.000
_cell.length_b   1.000
_cell.length_c   1.000
_cell.angle_alpha   90.00
_cell.angle_beta   90.00
_cell.angle_gamma   90.00
#
_symmetry.space_group_name_H-M   'P 1'
#
loop_
_entity.id
_entity.type
_entity.pdbx_description
1 polymer ?
#
loop_
_entity_poly.entity_id
_entity_poly.type
_entity_poly.pdbx_seq_one_letter_code
_entity_poly.pdbx_strand_id
1 'polypeptide(L)'
;MKLVRPLCYQCFGGKLTTYRKLAEHAIEKLAHYYPGIGNAWTKNGTLPGGDMGTDRNSYVAQLRRKFTWLPDELAIRFAHTYGSRTEMLLANKASLADLGEDFGHGLYQAELEYLTTYEWAVELDDVIWRRTKLGMWLDDAQKQRVAEWLKETVGKKVAFAE
;
A
#
# COMPACT_ATOMS: atom_id res chain seq x y z
N MET A 1 -27.57 -37.83 -12.07
CA MET A 1 -27.26 -36.38 -12.07
C MET A 1 -26.56 -36.07 -10.75
N LYS A 2 -25.21 -36.02 -10.72
CA LYS A 2 -24.48 -35.75 -9.47
C LYS A 2 -24.72 -34.29 -9.11
N LEU A 3 -25.33 -34.05 -7.95
CA LEU A 3 -25.55 -32.72 -7.40
C LEU A 3 -24.17 -32.09 -7.13
N VAL A 4 -23.67 -31.25 -8.04
CA VAL A 4 -22.45 -30.47 -7.80
C VAL A 4 -22.84 -29.39 -6.79
N ARG A 5 -22.60 -29.65 -5.50
CA ARG A 5 -22.78 -28.63 -4.47
C ARG A 5 -21.74 -27.53 -4.72
N PRO A 6 -22.13 -26.25 -4.71
CA PRO A 6 -21.18 -25.16 -4.85
C PRO A 6 -20.16 -25.22 -3.72
N LEU A 7 -18.88 -25.04 -4.07
CA LEU A 7 -17.78 -25.07 -3.13
C LEU A 7 -17.83 -23.84 -2.22
N CYS A 8 -17.92 -24.05 -0.92
CA CYS A 8 -17.84 -23.00 0.09
C CYS A 8 -16.67 -23.32 1.03
N TYR A 9 -15.72 -22.41 1.16
CA TYR A 9 -14.63 -22.49 2.12
C TYR A 9 -14.78 -21.37 3.14
N GLN A 10 -14.75 -21.73 4.42
CA GLN A 10 -14.92 -20.79 5.52
C GLN A 10 -13.69 -20.80 6.43
N CYS A 11 -13.11 -19.63 6.65
CA CYS A 11 -12.01 -19.44 7.60
C CYS A 11 -12.59 -19.15 8.99
N PHE A 12 -12.35 -20.04 9.95
CA PHE A 12 -12.68 -19.80 11.36
C PHE A 12 -11.40 -19.44 12.13
N GLY A 13 -11.30 -18.18 12.52
CA GLY A 13 -10.11 -17.63 13.19
C GLY A 13 -8.90 -17.49 12.26
N GLY A 14 -7.74 -17.17 12.87
CA GLY A 14 -6.48 -16.95 12.17
C GLY A 14 -5.72 -15.78 12.77
N LYS A 15 -4.54 -16.03 13.33
CA LYS A 15 -3.67 -14.96 13.84
C LYS A 15 -2.90 -14.34 12.67
N LEU A 16 -2.55 -13.06 12.80
CA LEU A 16 -1.70 -12.37 11.81
C LEU A 16 -0.35 -13.09 11.64
N THR A 17 0.16 -13.78 12.66
CA THR A 17 1.40 -14.55 12.57
C THR A 17 1.28 -15.84 11.74
N THR A 18 0.07 -16.36 11.53
CA THR A 18 -0.17 -17.64 10.85
C THR A 18 -0.89 -17.49 9.51
N TYR A 19 -1.18 -16.25 9.07
CA TYR A 19 -1.96 -15.97 7.87
C TYR A 19 -1.42 -16.67 6.60
N ARG A 20 -0.09 -16.63 6.38
CA ARG A 20 0.54 -17.25 5.20
C ARG A 20 0.31 -18.76 5.14
N LYS A 21 0.55 -19.47 6.26
CA LYS A 21 0.34 -20.92 6.33
C LYS A 21 -1.15 -21.28 6.21
N LEU A 22 -2.03 -20.46 6.77
CA LEU A 22 -3.47 -20.66 6.68
C LEU A 22 -3.95 -20.51 5.22
N ALA A 23 -3.44 -19.51 4.49
CA ALA A 23 -3.74 -19.33 3.07
C ALA A 23 -3.21 -20.49 2.21
N GLU A 24 -1.98 -20.95 2.45
CA GLU A 24 -1.41 -22.13 1.77
C GLU A 24 -2.29 -23.38 1.99
N HIS A 25 -2.69 -23.64 3.23
CA HIS A 25 -3.55 -24.78 3.57
C HIS A 25 -4.97 -24.66 3.00
N ALA A 26 -5.49 -23.43 2.86
CA ALA A 26 -6.77 -23.19 2.19
C ALA A 26 -6.69 -23.54 0.71
N ILE A 27 -5.64 -23.09 0.01
CA ILE A 27 -5.42 -23.40 -1.41
C ILE A 27 -5.17 -24.89 -1.62
N GLU A 28 -4.44 -25.56 -0.73
CA GLU A 28 -4.21 -27.00 -0.79
C GLU A 28 -5.54 -27.80 -0.75
N LYS A 29 -6.49 -27.40 0.10
CA LYS A 29 -7.84 -28.01 0.15
C LYS A 29 -8.67 -27.71 -1.10
N LEU A 30 -8.49 -26.53 -1.69
CA LEU A 30 -9.20 -26.12 -2.91
C LEU A 30 -8.58 -26.75 -4.17
N ALA A 31 -7.30 -27.14 -4.13
CA ALA A 31 -6.55 -27.62 -5.28
C ALA A 31 -7.20 -28.83 -5.96
N HIS A 32 -7.88 -29.68 -5.18
CA HIS A 32 -8.57 -30.87 -5.68
C HIS A 32 -9.72 -30.53 -6.66
N TYR A 33 -10.26 -29.31 -6.60
CA TYR A 33 -11.36 -28.84 -7.44
C TYR A 33 -10.90 -28.08 -8.69
N TYR A 34 -9.63 -27.69 -8.78
CA TYR A 34 -9.08 -26.88 -9.87
C TYR A 34 -7.95 -27.62 -10.59
N PRO A 35 -8.25 -28.38 -11.66
CA PRO A 35 -7.21 -29.03 -12.45
C PRO A 35 -6.31 -27.97 -13.13
N GLY A 36 -5.01 -27.99 -12.82
CA GLY A 36 -4.03 -27.02 -13.35
C GLY A 36 -3.59 -25.93 -12.37
N ILE A 37 -4.00 -26.00 -11.09
CA ILE A 37 -3.50 -25.08 -10.07
C ILE A 37 -2.00 -25.30 -9.80
N GLY A 38 -1.26 -24.20 -9.64
CA GLY A 38 0.18 -24.23 -9.36
C GLY A 38 0.49 -24.62 -7.90
N ASN A 39 1.74 -25.02 -7.66
CA ASN A 39 2.24 -25.35 -6.32
C ASN A 39 2.34 -24.10 -5.41
N ALA A 40 2.40 -24.33 -4.10
CA ALA A 40 2.62 -23.27 -3.13
C ALA A 40 3.97 -22.54 -3.38
N TRP A 41 3.91 -21.22 -3.56
CA TRP A 41 5.07 -20.38 -3.87
C TRP A 41 5.30 -19.25 -2.85
N THR A 42 4.30 -18.95 -2.02
CA THR A 42 4.27 -17.80 -1.11
C THR A 42 5.33 -17.81 -0.01
N LYS A 43 5.98 -18.94 0.26
CA LYS A 43 7.12 -19.02 1.19
C LYS A 43 8.35 -18.27 0.68
N ASN A 44 8.59 -18.28 -0.63
CA ASN A 44 9.76 -17.66 -1.27
C ASN A 44 9.39 -16.37 -2.01
N GLY A 45 8.10 -16.01 -2.03
CA GLY A 45 7.63 -14.78 -2.65
C GLY A 45 7.95 -13.57 -1.78
N THR A 46 8.55 -12.54 -2.38
CA THR A 46 8.73 -11.24 -1.75
C THR A 46 7.42 -10.47 -1.83
N LEU A 47 6.97 -9.91 -0.70
CA LEU A 47 5.78 -9.06 -0.69
C LEU A 47 6.05 -7.74 -1.44
N PRO A 48 5.04 -7.14 -2.08
CA PRO A 48 5.22 -5.87 -2.75
C PRO A 48 5.75 -4.79 -1.81
N GLY A 49 6.77 -4.05 -2.24
CA GLY A 49 7.48 -3.07 -1.40
C GLY A 49 8.60 -3.66 -0.54
N GLY A 50 8.63 -4.98 -0.34
CA GLY A 50 9.69 -5.68 0.40
C GLY A 50 10.95 -5.96 -0.42
N ASP A 51 10.94 -5.70 -1.72
CA ASP A 51 12.07 -5.93 -2.63
C ASP A 51 13.08 -4.77 -2.56
N MET A 52 13.67 -4.56 -1.38
CA MET A 52 14.65 -3.51 -1.14
C MET A 52 16.10 -3.96 -1.41
N GLY A 53 16.32 -5.25 -1.65
CA GLY A 53 17.63 -5.88 -1.89
C GLY A 53 18.63 -5.80 -0.73
N THR A 54 18.39 -4.97 0.30
CA THR A 54 19.31 -4.71 1.41
C THR A 54 18.56 -4.47 2.73
N ASP A 55 19.30 -4.29 3.83
CA ASP A 55 18.76 -3.76 5.09
C ASP A 55 18.05 -2.42 4.92
N ARG A 56 17.06 -2.17 5.77
CA ARG A 56 16.24 -0.95 5.74
C ARG A 56 17.06 0.34 5.89
N ASN A 57 18.06 0.33 6.78
CA ASN A 57 18.92 1.50 6.98
C ASN A 57 19.78 1.79 5.74
N SER A 58 20.27 0.74 5.09
CA SER A 58 21.01 0.85 3.83
C SER A 58 20.11 1.35 2.70
N TYR A 59 18.84 0.92 2.67
CA TYR A 59 17.86 1.41 1.69
C TYR A 59 17.54 2.89 1.89
N VAL A 60 17.38 3.35 3.13
CA VAL A 60 17.23 4.79 3.44
C VAL A 60 18.43 5.59 2.93
N ALA A 61 19.65 5.10 3.17
CA ALA A 61 20.86 5.77 2.68
C ALA A 61 20.92 5.81 1.14
N GLN A 62 20.44 4.77 0.46
CA GLN A 62 20.32 4.75 -1.01
C GLN A 62 19.29 5.77 -1.50
N LEU A 63 18.11 5.83 -0.87
CA LEU A 63 17.08 6.83 -1.20
C LEU A 63 17.60 8.25 -1.04
N ARG A 64 18.32 8.55 0.04
CA ARG A 64 18.93 9.88 0.26
C ARG A 64 19.97 10.25 -0.79
N ARG A 65 20.73 9.27 -1.29
CA ARG A 65 21.70 9.49 -2.37
C ARG A 65 21.01 9.70 -3.73
N LYS A 66 19.90 9.00 -3.98
CA LYS A 66 19.15 9.06 -5.24
C LYS A 66 18.29 10.34 -5.32
N PHE A 67 17.68 10.72 -4.21
CA PHE A 67 16.82 11.89 -4.07
C PHE A 67 17.42 12.86 -3.05
N THR A 68 18.47 13.58 -3.47
CA THR A 68 19.21 14.52 -2.60
C THR A 68 18.37 15.69 -2.11
N TRP A 69 17.25 15.96 -2.78
CA TRP A 69 16.29 17.01 -2.43
C TRP A 69 15.26 16.56 -1.36
N LEU A 70 15.19 15.27 -1.04
CA LEU A 70 14.20 14.72 -0.11
C LEU A 70 14.68 14.90 1.34
N PRO A 71 13.88 15.51 2.23
CA PRO A 71 14.15 15.57 3.66
C PRO A 71 14.43 14.21 4.29
N ASP A 72 15.37 14.19 5.24
CA ASP A 72 15.81 12.97 5.91
C ASP A 72 14.69 12.20 6.62
N GLU A 73 13.73 12.92 7.21
CA GLU A 73 12.57 12.34 7.88
C GLU A 73 11.61 11.66 6.90
N LEU A 74 11.38 12.28 5.73
CA LEU A 74 10.53 11.70 4.68
C LEU A 74 11.18 10.46 4.08
N ALA A 75 12.48 10.49 3.84
CA ALA A 75 13.22 9.32 3.33
C ALA A 75 13.08 8.11 4.27
N ILE A 76 13.20 8.33 5.58
CA ILE A 76 12.98 7.29 6.60
C ILE A 76 11.53 6.81 6.54
N ARG A 77 10.56 7.73 6.53
CA ARG A 77 9.14 7.37 6.56
C ARG A 77 8.75 6.55 5.33
N PHE A 78 9.12 7.00 4.13
CA PHE A 78 8.77 6.29 2.89
C PHE A 78 9.43 4.92 2.82
N ALA A 79 10.69 4.78 3.24
CA ALA A 79 11.34 3.48 3.33
C ALA A 79 10.62 2.53 4.30
N HIS A 80 10.07 3.05 5.41
CA HIS A 80 9.36 2.25 6.40
C HIS A 80 7.93 1.88 5.97
N THR A 81 7.25 2.75 5.22
CA THR A 81 5.85 2.56 4.82
C THR A 81 5.73 1.83 3.48
N TYR A 82 6.49 2.28 2.46
CA TYR A 82 6.35 1.83 1.07
C TYR A 82 7.51 0.95 0.60
N GLY A 83 8.67 1.06 1.26
CA GLY A 83 9.85 0.28 0.88
C GLY A 83 10.27 0.57 -0.56
N SER A 84 10.45 -0.48 -1.37
CA SER A 84 10.85 -0.34 -2.78
C SER A 84 9.86 0.42 -3.65
N ARG A 85 8.60 0.54 -3.23
CA ARG A 85 7.58 1.35 -3.93
C ARG A 85 7.78 2.86 -3.74
N THR A 86 8.67 3.28 -2.85
CA THR A 86 9.07 4.70 -2.72
C THR A 86 9.55 5.26 -4.05
N GLU A 87 10.25 4.45 -4.86
CA GLU A 87 10.71 4.90 -6.18
C GLU A 87 9.56 5.17 -7.15
N MET A 88 8.46 4.43 -7.02
CA MET A 88 7.26 4.63 -7.82
C MET A 88 6.52 5.90 -7.40
N LEU A 89 6.45 6.17 -6.10
CA LEU A 89 5.88 7.40 -5.54
C LEU A 89 6.67 8.64 -5.99
N LEU A 90 8.01 8.56 -5.95
CA LEU A 90 8.91 9.65 -6.34
C LEU A 90 9.23 9.68 -7.84
N ALA A 91 8.61 8.81 -8.65
CA ALA A 91 8.86 8.75 -10.07
C ALA A 91 8.51 10.09 -10.74
N ASN A 92 9.42 10.60 -11.57
CA ASN A 92 9.30 11.89 -12.26
C ASN A 92 9.23 13.12 -11.35
N LYS A 93 9.66 13.01 -10.09
CA LYS A 93 9.77 14.15 -9.16
C LYS A 93 11.23 14.53 -8.99
N ALA A 94 11.56 15.82 -9.18
CA ALA A 94 12.93 16.33 -9.10
C ALA A 94 13.13 17.30 -7.93
N SER A 95 12.05 17.70 -7.25
CA SER A 95 12.08 18.65 -6.14
C SER A 95 10.92 18.42 -5.17
N LEU A 96 11.04 19.00 -3.98
CA LEU A 96 9.96 19.06 -2.99
C LEU A 96 8.71 19.74 -3.55
N ALA A 97 8.86 20.75 -4.43
CA ALA A 97 7.72 21.42 -5.05
C ALA A 97 6.92 20.49 -5.97
N ASP A 98 7.57 19.50 -6.59
CA ASP A 98 6.89 18.53 -7.46
C ASP A 98 6.01 17.54 -6.69
N LEU A 99 6.21 17.41 -5.37
CA LEU A 99 5.35 16.60 -4.52
C LEU A 99 3.94 17.20 -4.36
N GLY A 100 3.77 18.48 -4.69
CA GLY A 100 2.50 19.18 -4.68
C GLY A 100 2.15 19.79 -3.32
N GLU A 101 0.86 19.87 -3.03
CA GLU A 101 0.35 20.45 -1.77
C GLU A 101 0.85 19.66 -0.54
N ASP A 102 1.29 20.38 0.49
CA ASP A 102 1.65 19.82 1.79
C ASP A 102 0.41 19.88 2.71
N PHE A 103 -0.09 18.71 3.09
CA PHE A 103 -1.24 18.56 3.98
C PHE A 103 -0.84 18.58 5.46
N GLY A 104 0.46 18.59 5.75
CA GLY A 104 1.00 18.60 7.11
C GLY A 104 1.78 17.33 7.45
N HIS A 105 2.73 17.48 8.37
CA HIS A 105 3.62 16.40 8.83
C HIS A 105 4.28 15.62 7.68
N GLY A 106 4.53 16.30 6.56
CA GLY A 106 5.17 15.73 5.37
C GLY A 106 4.26 14.86 4.52
N LEU A 107 2.94 14.87 4.74
CA LEU A 107 1.97 14.24 3.83
C LEU A 107 1.80 15.14 2.61
N TYR A 108 2.29 14.69 1.46
CA TYR A 108 2.19 15.46 0.22
C TYR A 108 1.12 14.88 -0.72
N GLN A 109 0.67 15.71 -1.65
CA GLN A 109 -0.27 15.32 -2.70
C GLN A 109 0.20 14.09 -3.49
N ALA A 110 1.48 14.01 -3.87
CA ALA A 110 2.02 12.86 -4.59
C ALA A 110 1.86 11.53 -3.81
N GLU A 111 1.95 11.57 -2.47
CA GLU A 111 1.71 10.41 -1.63
C GLU A 111 0.23 10.01 -1.65
N LEU A 112 -0.70 10.98 -1.57
CA LEU A 112 -2.13 10.71 -1.69
C LEU A 112 -2.52 10.13 -3.06
N GLU A 113 -1.95 10.67 -4.14
CA GLU A 113 -2.15 10.16 -5.50
C GLU A 113 -1.68 8.71 -5.63
N TYR A 114 -0.53 8.38 -5.05
CA TYR A 114 -0.02 7.02 -5.00
C TYR A 114 -0.96 6.10 -4.19
N LEU A 115 -1.41 6.53 -3.02
CA LEU A 115 -2.33 5.76 -2.15
C LEU A 115 -3.68 5.48 -2.83
N THR A 116 -4.26 6.47 -3.50
CA THR A 116 -5.53 6.30 -4.23
C THR A 116 -5.36 5.45 -5.49
N THR A 117 -4.20 5.51 -6.15
CA THR A 117 -3.97 4.77 -7.41
C THR A 117 -3.56 3.32 -7.18
N TYR A 118 -2.67 3.05 -6.23
CA TYR A 118 -2.05 1.74 -6.04
C TYR A 118 -2.45 1.02 -4.75
N GLU A 119 -3.06 1.72 -3.79
CA GLU A 119 -3.40 1.15 -2.47
C GLU A 119 -4.88 1.27 -2.10
N TRP A 120 -5.72 1.68 -3.06
CA TRP A 120 -7.17 1.80 -2.96
C TRP A 120 -7.64 2.66 -1.78
N ALA A 121 -6.90 3.73 -1.47
CA ALA A 121 -7.36 4.69 -0.47
C ALA A 121 -8.50 5.55 -1.05
N VAL A 122 -9.72 5.33 -0.54
CA VAL A 122 -10.94 6.04 -0.96
C VAL A 122 -11.38 7.02 0.12
N GLU A 123 -11.32 6.61 1.38
CA GLU A 123 -11.73 7.43 2.51
C GLU A 123 -10.54 8.02 3.26
N LEU A 124 -10.80 9.09 4.00
CA LEU A 124 -9.80 9.72 4.87
C LEU A 124 -9.15 8.69 5.81
N ASP A 125 -9.97 7.84 6.44
CA ASP A 125 -9.53 6.85 7.41
C ASP A 125 -8.58 5.79 6.81
N ASP A 126 -8.71 5.48 5.53
CA ASP A 126 -7.79 4.58 4.85
C ASP A 126 -6.38 5.17 4.82
N VAL A 127 -6.27 6.45 4.48
CA VAL A 127 -5.00 7.19 4.42
C VAL A 127 -4.42 7.36 5.83
N ILE A 128 -5.20 7.93 6.75
CA ILE A 128 -4.67 8.43 8.01
C ILE A 128 -4.52 7.35 9.09
N TRP A 129 -5.34 6.29 9.09
CA TRP A 129 -5.31 5.26 10.13
C TRP A 129 -4.75 3.93 9.66
N ARG A 130 -5.05 3.52 8.41
CA ARG A 130 -4.61 2.20 7.91
C ARG A 130 -3.24 2.24 7.24
N ARG A 131 -2.97 3.25 6.39
CA ARG A 131 -1.76 3.29 5.56
C ARG A 131 -0.60 4.04 6.21
N THR A 132 -0.82 5.28 6.64
CA THR A 132 0.28 6.15 7.09
C THR A 132 0.35 6.33 8.61
N LYS A 133 -0.79 6.16 9.32
CA LYS A 133 -0.95 6.48 10.76
C LYS A 133 -0.70 7.95 11.10
N LEU A 134 -0.76 8.85 10.11
CA LEU A 134 -0.58 10.29 10.32
C LEU A 134 -1.79 10.95 11.03
N GLY A 135 -2.89 10.22 11.22
CA GLY A 135 -4.05 10.71 11.96
C GLY A 135 -3.76 11.09 13.42
N MET A 136 -2.65 10.61 13.99
CA MET A 136 -2.18 11.01 15.34
C MET A 136 -1.53 12.38 15.38
N TRP A 137 -1.07 12.89 14.24
CA TRP A 137 -0.29 14.14 14.15
C TRP A 137 -1.09 15.25 13.48
N LEU A 138 -1.94 14.90 12.50
CA LEU A 138 -2.73 15.86 11.75
C LEU A 138 -3.82 16.53 12.62
N ASP A 139 -3.92 17.84 12.48
CA ASP A 139 -5.02 18.64 13.03
C ASP A 139 -6.32 18.41 12.26
N ASP A 140 -7.46 18.77 12.85
CA ASP A 140 -8.77 18.54 12.24
C ASP A 140 -8.97 19.34 10.94
N ALA A 141 -8.38 20.53 10.82
CA ALA A 141 -8.38 21.30 9.59
C ALA A 141 -7.60 20.59 8.46
N GLN A 142 -6.47 19.96 8.80
CA GLN A 142 -5.65 19.20 7.85
C GLN A 142 -6.37 17.92 7.40
N LYS A 143 -7.00 17.20 8.34
CA LYS A 143 -7.85 16.04 8.03
C LYS A 143 -8.98 16.39 7.08
N GLN A 144 -9.65 17.53 7.32
CA GLN A 144 -10.71 18.01 6.45
C GLN A 144 -10.18 18.31 5.03
N ARG A 145 -9.00 18.94 4.94
CA ARG A 145 -8.36 19.23 3.65
C ARG A 145 -8.02 17.97 2.85
N VAL A 146 -7.50 16.93 3.52
CA VAL A 146 -7.25 15.62 2.89
C VAL A 146 -8.56 14.98 2.42
N ALA A 147 -9.63 15.05 3.23
CA ALA A 147 -10.92 14.49 2.87
C ALA A 147 -11.56 15.19 1.64
N GLU A 148 -11.42 16.51 1.54
CA GLU A 148 -11.86 17.28 0.38
C GLU A 148 -11.08 16.88 -0.87
N TRP A 149 -9.75 16.80 -0.78
CA TRP A 149 -8.90 16.39 -1.89
C TRP A 149 -9.24 14.97 -2.38
N LEU A 150 -9.49 14.03 -1.47
CA LEU A 150 -9.89 12.66 -1.80
C LEU A 150 -11.24 12.64 -2.53
N LYS A 151 -12.23 13.42 -2.06
CA LYS A 151 -13.54 13.51 -2.74
C LYS A 151 -13.42 14.05 -4.16
N GLU A 152 -12.61 15.09 -4.36
CA GLU A 152 -12.37 15.64 -5.69
C GLU A 152 -11.67 14.64 -6.62
N THR A 153 -10.68 13.92 -6.10
CA THR A 153 -9.83 13.02 -6.90
C THR A 153 -10.53 11.70 -7.22
N VAL A 154 -11.20 11.10 -6.23
CA VAL A 154 -12.01 9.88 -6.42
C VAL A 154 -13.21 10.20 -7.30
N GLY A 155 -13.90 11.32 -7.06
CA GLY A 155 -15.04 11.76 -7.87
C GLY A 155 -14.68 11.95 -9.35
N LYS A 156 -13.49 12.53 -9.62
CA LYS A 156 -12.97 12.63 -11.00
C LYS A 156 -12.66 11.26 -11.60
N LYS A 157 -11.96 10.37 -10.88
CA LYS A 157 -11.60 9.05 -11.42
C LYS A 157 -12.81 8.15 -11.72
N VAL A 158 -13.86 8.23 -10.92
CA VAL A 158 -15.12 7.49 -11.18
C VAL A 158 -15.81 8.04 -12.44
N ALA A 159 -15.83 9.35 -12.64
CA ALA A 159 -16.43 9.98 -13.82
C ALA A 159 -15.70 9.71 -15.15
N PHE A 160 -14.43 9.30 -15.12
CA PHE A 160 -13.67 8.89 -16.31
C PHE A 160 -13.73 7.38 -16.59
N ALA A 161 -14.34 6.59 -15.69
CA ALA A 161 -14.48 5.14 -15.82
C ALA A 161 -15.89 4.72 -16.32
N GLU A 162 -16.80 5.67 -16.51
CA GLU A 162 -18.08 5.53 -17.23
C GLU A 162 -17.96 6.02 -18.68
#